data_AF-A0A3E2NNU3-F1
#
_entry.id   AF-A0A3E2NNU3-F1
#
_cell.length_a   1.000
_cell.length_b   1.000
_cell.length_c   1.000
_cell.angle_alpha   90.00
_cell.angle_beta   90.00
_cell.angle_gamma   90.00
#
_symmetry.space_group_name_H-M   'P 1'
#
loop_
_entity.id
_entity.type
_entity.pdbx_description
1 polymer ?
#
loop_
_entity_poly.entity_id
_entity_poly.type
_entity_poly.pdbx_seq_one_letter_code
_entity_poly.pdbx_strand_id
1 'polypeptide(L)'
;MATEIITKEDLNEFRELLLNDFKAILQGKPIAENTKWLKSYQVKNMLKISPGTLQNLRVNGTINYTKIGGILYYKYEDIQRLLEGNHKRK
;
A
#
# COMPACT_ATOMS: atom_id res chain seq x y z
N MET A 1 -10.71 54.49 -4.93
CA MET A 1 -10.41 53.05 -4.81
C MET A 1 -9.15 52.81 -5.59
N ALA A 2 -8.06 52.39 -4.94
CA ALA A 2 -6.83 52.06 -5.64
C ALA A 2 -7.03 50.74 -6.39
N THR A 3 -6.81 50.75 -7.70
CA THR A 3 -6.88 49.54 -8.53
C THR A 3 -5.53 48.84 -8.45
N GLU A 4 -5.49 47.67 -7.84
CA GLU A 4 -4.30 46.80 -7.86
C GLU A 4 -4.13 46.24 -9.27
N ILE A 5 -2.96 46.47 -9.86
CA ILE A 5 -2.62 46.01 -11.21
C ILE A 5 -1.99 44.63 -11.07
N ILE A 6 -2.67 43.60 -11.58
CA ILE A 6 -2.17 42.23 -11.64
C ILE A 6 -1.26 42.08 -12.86
N THR A 7 -0.07 41.52 -12.65
CA THR A 7 0.88 41.23 -13.72
C THR A 7 0.68 39.83 -14.29
N LYS A 8 1.28 39.56 -15.45
CA LYS A 8 1.30 38.20 -16.02
C LYS A 8 2.13 37.23 -15.17
N GLU A 9 3.15 37.73 -14.47
CA GLU A 9 3.96 36.97 -13.53
C GLU A 9 3.08 36.40 -12.41
N ASP A 10 2.24 37.25 -11.80
CA ASP A 10 1.36 36.87 -10.68
C ASP A 10 0.40 35.73 -11.06
N LEU A 11 -0.14 35.78 -12.29
CA LEU A 11 -1.00 34.71 -12.81
C LEU A 11 -0.25 33.40 -13.02
N ASN A 12 1.01 33.48 -13.44
CA ASN A 12 1.83 32.30 -13.67
C ASN A 12 2.27 31.67 -12.35
N GLU A 13 2.59 32.50 -11.35
CA GLU A 13 2.90 32.07 -10.00
C GLU A 13 1.69 31.40 -9.33
N PHE A 14 0.51 32.00 -9.48
CA PHE A 14 -0.74 31.40 -9.03
C PHE A 14 -1.00 30.05 -9.70
N ARG A 15 -0.78 29.95 -11.02
CA ARG A 15 -0.94 28.68 -11.76
C ARG A 15 -0.02 27.58 -11.22
N GLU A 16 1.26 27.89 -10.98
CA GLU A 16 2.22 26.91 -10.47
C GLU A 16 1.86 26.45 -9.05
N LEU A 17 1.46 27.37 -8.17
CA LEU A 17 0.99 27.04 -6.81
C LEU A 17 -0.24 26.14 -6.87
N LEU A 18 -1.24 26.50 -7.68
CA LEU A 18 -2.49 25.77 -7.81
C LEU A 18 -2.25 24.36 -8.39
N LEU A 19 -1.36 24.22 -9.38
CA LEU A 19 -0.98 22.91 -9.92
C LEU A 19 -0.20 22.06 -8.90
N ASN A 20 0.63 22.66 -8.06
CA ASN A 20 1.33 21.94 -6.99
C ASN A 20 0.36 21.47 -5.89
N ASP A 21 -0.61 22.29 -5.53
CA ASP A 21 -1.66 21.89 -4.58
C ASP A 21 -2.49 20.73 -5.13
N PHE A 22 -2.87 20.79 -6.42
CA PHE A 22 -3.54 19.67 -7.07
C PHE A 22 -2.67 18.42 -7.12
N LYS A 23 -1.36 18.54 -7.41
CA LYS A 23 -0.45 17.39 -7.35
C LYS A 23 -0.40 16.80 -5.95
N ALA A 24 -0.35 17.61 -4.90
CA ALA A 24 -0.34 17.12 -3.51
C ALA A 24 -1.65 16.41 -3.13
N ILE A 25 -2.80 16.89 -3.63
CA ILE A 25 -4.11 16.26 -3.42
C ILE A 25 -4.21 14.94 -4.21
N LEU A 26 -3.75 14.92 -5.47
CA LEU A 26 -3.80 13.75 -6.35
C LEU A 26 -2.77 12.67 -5.97
N GLN A 27 -1.60 13.08 -5.47
CA GLN A 27 -0.61 12.22 -4.82
C GLN A 27 -1.01 11.89 -3.38
N GLY A 28 -2.30 12.05 -3.05
CA GLY A 28 -2.87 12.09 -1.71
C GLY A 28 -2.12 11.20 -0.75
N LYS A 29 -1.76 11.77 0.42
CA LYS A 29 -1.03 11.15 1.54
C LYS A 29 -0.97 9.64 1.32
N PRO A 30 0.20 8.99 1.12
CA PRO A 30 0.23 7.54 0.99
C PRO A 30 -0.61 7.04 2.14
N ILE A 31 -1.80 6.54 1.82
CA ILE A 31 -2.76 6.10 2.81
C ILE A 31 -1.94 5.06 3.49
N ALA A 32 -1.41 5.36 4.69
CA ALA A 32 -0.47 4.51 5.39
C ALA A 32 -1.05 3.13 5.26
N GLU A 33 -0.41 2.29 4.42
CA GLU A 33 -1.11 1.23 3.68
C GLU A 33 -2.00 0.52 4.67
N ASN A 34 -3.32 0.74 4.57
CA ASN A 34 -4.22 0.46 5.67
C ASN A 34 -4.04 -1.02 5.98
N THR A 35 -3.28 -1.35 7.04
CA THR A 35 -2.47 -2.57 7.05
C THR A 35 -3.41 -3.73 6.84
N LYS A 36 -3.44 -4.25 5.61
CA LYS A 36 -4.59 -5.03 5.19
C LYS A 36 -4.40 -6.42 5.76
N TRP A 37 -5.18 -6.74 6.79
CA TRP A 37 -5.15 -8.06 7.38
C TRP A 37 -5.93 -9.03 6.51
N LEU A 38 -5.25 -10.06 6.04
CA LEU A 38 -5.82 -11.15 5.28
C LEU A 38 -6.14 -12.32 6.20
N LYS A 39 -7.25 -13.00 5.96
CA LYS A 39 -7.55 -14.31 6.55
C LYS A 39 -6.93 -15.44 5.71
N SER A 40 -6.81 -16.64 6.29
CA SER A 40 -6.22 -17.81 5.62
C SER A 40 -6.82 -18.09 4.23
N TYR A 41 -8.13 -17.92 4.02
CA TYR A 41 -8.74 -18.16 2.70
C TYR A 41 -8.28 -17.13 1.64
N GLN A 42 -8.07 -15.88 2.04
CA GLN A 42 -7.61 -14.82 1.14
C GLN A 42 -6.16 -15.06 0.73
N VAL A 43 -5.30 -15.43 1.68
CA VAL A 43 -3.90 -15.79 1.39
C VAL A 43 -3.82 -16.99 0.44
N LYS A 44 -4.60 -18.06 0.70
CA LYS A 44 -4.68 -19.21 -0.21
C LYS A 44 -5.09 -18.82 -1.63
N ASN A 45 -6.11 -17.97 -1.75
CA ASN A 45 -6.64 -17.54 -3.04
C ASN A 45 -5.67 -16.61 -3.80
N MET A 46 -4.91 -15.80 -3.06
CA MET A 46 -3.89 -14.90 -3.59
C MET A 46 -2.66 -15.67 -4.07
N LEU A 47 -2.11 -16.55 -3.25
CA LEU A 47 -0.91 -17.33 -3.56
C LEU A 47 -1.18 -18.59 -4.39
N LYS A 48 -2.46 -18.95 -4.60
CA LYS A 48 -2.90 -20.19 -5.28
C LYS A 48 -2.32 -21.46 -4.65
N ILE A 49 -2.29 -21.52 -3.32
CA ILE A 49 -1.72 -22.64 -2.56
C ILE A 49 -2.78 -23.45 -1.80
N SER A 50 -2.43 -24.70 -1.51
CA SER A 50 -3.26 -25.60 -0.69
C SER A 50 -3.25 -25.18 0.80
N PRO A 51 -4.24 -25.62 1.60
CA PRO A 51 -4.24 -25.41 3.05
C PRO A 51 -3.00 -26.00 3.74
N GLY A 52 -2.55 -27.18 3.31
CA GLY A 52 -1.35 -27.83 3.86
C GLY A 52 -0.08 -27.04 3.55
N THR A 53 0.02 -26.45 2.36
CA THR A 53 1.13 -25.57 2.01
C THR A 53 1.15 -24.33 2.89
N LEU A 54 0.00 -23.65 3.09
CA LEU A 54 -0.07 -22.48 3.98
C LEU A 54 0.20 -22.84 5.45
N GLN A 55 -0.13 -24.06 5.88
CA GLN A 55 0.24 -24.57 7.19
C GLN A 55 1.75 -24.75 7.29
N ASN A 56 2.39 -25.40 6.31
CA ASN A 56 3.84 -25.59 6.29
C ASN A 56 4.58 -24.26 6.33
N LEU A 57 4.13 -23.27 5.54
CA LEU A 57 4.71 -21.92 5.51
C LEU A 57 4.58 -21.17 6.84
N ARG A 58 3.61 -21.52 7.69
CA ARG A 58 3.51 -20.97 9.04
C ARG A 58 4.38 -21.72 10.04
N VAL A 59 4.35 -23.05 9.97
CA VAL A 59 5.09 -23.92 10.91
C VAL A 59 6.60 -23.73 10.74
N ASN A 60 7.08 -23.55 9.51
CA ASN A 60 8.49 -23.29 9.22
C ASN A 60 8.90 -21.81 9.39
N GLY A 61 7.99 -20.92 9.81
CA GLY A 61 8.26 -19.50 10.02
C GLY A 61 8.43 -18.66 8.75
N THR A 62 8.12 -19.19 7.56
CA THR A 62 8.25 -18.42 6.30
C THR A 62 7.20 -17.30 6.18
N ILE A 63 5.99 -17.50 6.73
CA ILE A 63 4.92 -16.50 6.79
C ILE A 63 4.53 -16.23 8.23
N ASN A 64 4.65 -14.97 8.65
CA ASN A 64 4.16 -14.50 9.94
C ASN A 64 2.63 -14.48 9.98
N TYR A 65 2.06 -14.78 11.14
CA TYR A 65 0.63 -14.74 11.37
C TYR A 65 0.28 -14.27 12.78
N THR A 66 -0.90 -13.69 12.93
CA THR A 66 -1.49 -13.31 14.21
C THR A 66 -2.77 -14.11 14.43
N LYS A 67 -2.93 -14.71 15.62
CA LYS A 67 -4.15 -15.46 15.98
C LYS A 67 -5.02 -14.62 16.92
N ILE A 68 -6.26 -14.36 16.52
CA ILE A 68 -7.25 -13.61 17.32
C ILE A 68 -8.56 -14.41 17.30
N GLY A 69 -9.05 -14.82 18.47
CA GLY A 69 -10.32 -15.56 18.57
C GLY A 69 -10.36 -16.87 17.76
N GLY A 70 -9.21 -17.55 17.59
CA GLY A 70 -9.11 -18.76 16.78
C GLY A 70 -8.92 -18.52 15.27
N ILE A 71 -9.12 -17.29 14.80
CA ILE A 71 -8.91 -16.90 13.40
C ILE A 71 -7.47 -16.45 13.20
N LEU A 72 -6.89 -16.83 12.06
CA LEU A 72 -5.52 -16.52 11.68
C LEU A 72 -5.52 -15.39 10.67
N TYR A 73 -4.72 -14.37 10.97
CA TYR A 73 -4.57 -13.16 10.19
C TYR A 73 -3.12 -13.01 9.73
N TYR A 74 -2.95 -12.43 8.55
CA TYR A 74 -1.67 -12.21 7.91
C TYR A 74 -1.60 -10.77 7.42
N LYS A 75 -0.47 -10.10 7.60
CA LYS A 75 -0.27 -8.78 7.02
C LYS A 75 -0.06 -8.92 5.52
N TYR A 76 -0.78 -8.12 4.74
CA TYR A 76 -0.61 -8.08 3.29
C TYR A 76 0.85 -7.78 2.87
N GLU A 77 1.50 -6.83 3.55
CA GLU A 77 2.89 -6.45 3.33
C GLU A 77 3.86 -7.63 3.52
N ASP A 78 3.64 -8.50 4.52
CA ASP A 78 4.48 -9.68 4.75
C ASP A 78 4.37 -10.67 3.59
N ILE A 79 3.16 -10.83 3.04
CA ILE A 79 2.92 -11.68 1.88
C ILE A 79 3.57 -11.09 0.63
N GLN A 80 3.48 -9.77 0.43
CA GLN A 80 4.15 -9.11 -0.70
C GLN A 80 5.68 -9.22 -0.62
N ARG A 81 6.26 -8.94 0.56
CA ARG A 81 7.71 -9.06 0.77
C ARG A 81 8.22 -10.47 0.49
N LEU A 82 7.43 -11.50 0.82
CA LEU A 82 7.76 -12.89 0.49
C LEU A 82 7.77 -13.14 -1.02
N LEU A 83 6.83 -12.55 -1.76
CA LEU A 83 6.78 -12.68 -3.22
C LEU A 83 7.95 -11.95 -3.89
N GLU A 84 8.27 -10.75 -3.41
CA GLU A 84 9.38 -9.93 -3.92
C GLU A 84 10.74 -10.54 -3.62
N GLY A 85 10.95 -11.03 -2.39
CA GLY A 85 12.20 -11.63 -1.95
C GLY A 85 12.54 -12.97 -2.63
N ASN A 86 11.55 -13.65 -3.23
CA ASN A 86 11.76 -14.91 -3.96
C ASN A 86 11.98 -14.72 -5.47
N HIS A 87 12.10 -13.49 -5.97
CA HIS A 87 12.58 -13.24 -7.34
C HIS A 87 14.07 -13.59 -7.45
N LYS A 88 14.39 -14.87 -7.65
CA LYS A 88 15.65 -15.22 -8.31
C LYS A 88 15.57 -14.63 -9.71
N ARG A 89 16.34 -13.57 -9.97
CA ARG A 89 16.64 -13.11 -11.34
C ARG A 89 17.16 -14.32 -12.10
N LYS A 90 16.38 -14.78 -13.06
CA LYS A 90 16.79 -15.81 -14.01
C LYS A 90 17.70 -15.19 -15.05
#